data_AF-R8YYB6-F1
#
_entry.id   AF-R8YYB6-F1
#
_cell.length_a   1.000
_cell.length_b   1.000
_cell.length_c   1.000
_cell.angle_alpha   90.00
_cell.angle_beta   90.00
_cell.angle_gamma   90.00
#
_symmetry.space_group_name_H-M   'P 1'
#
loop_
_entity.id
_entity.type
_entity.pdbx_description
1 polymer ?
#
loop_
_entity_poly.entity_id
_entity_poly.type
_entity_poly.pdbx_seq_one_letter_code
_entity_poly.pdbx_strand_id
1 'polypeptide(L)'
;MSLLEIIENSDNSKLLDLSCGQDEIMLTIAHGNFDKTIRITFHFQNFFSSFSSKSDGICFLSIENIKDTLNVKNGVYIPSADFCDFMYDVREGNSIGYGLRESKFKFFFKVIGSFKVVIPVENFEKIKIEFLSN
;
A
#
# COMPACT_ATOMS: atom_id res chain seq x y z
N MET A 1 6.88 4.12 -18.20
CA MET A 1 6.76 4.75 -16.88
C MET A 1 6.73 3.65 -15.85
N SER A 2 7.67 3.67 -14.91
CA SER A 2 7.84 2.60 -13.91
C SER A 2 6.98 2.86 -12.67
N LEU A 3 6.79 1.85 -11.82
CA LEU A 3 6.13 2.03 -10.51
C LEU A 3 6.86 3.06 -9.64
N LEU A 4 8.20 3.00 -9.63
CA LEU A 4 9.03 3.91 -8.84
C LEU A 4 8.87 5.36 -9.30
N GLU A 5 8.85 5.59 -10.61
CA GLU A 5 8.62 6.90 -11.20
C GLU A 5 7.23 7.47 -10.84
N ILE A 6 6.21 6.60 -10.75
CA ILE A 6 4.87 6.97 -10.26
C ILE A 6 4.91 7.35 -8.78
N ILE A 7 5.59 6.55 -7.95
CA ILE A 7 5.69 6.81 -6.51
C ILE A 7 6.43 8.13 -6.23
N GLU A 8 7.57 8.36 -6.87
CA GLU A 8 8.43 9.54 -6.68
C GLU A 8 7.77 10.86 -7.07
N ASN A 9 6.71 10.82 -7.88
CA ASN A 9 6.02 12.02 -8.37
C ASN A 9 4.57 12.12 -7.87
N SER A 10 4.25 11.38 -6.81
CA SER A 10 2.88 11.19 -6.35
C SER A 10 2.34 12.30 -5.44
N ASP A 11 3.12 13.34 -5.13
CA ASP A 11 2.80 14.42 -4.18
C ASP A 11 1.45 15.14 -4.44
N ASN A 12 0.96 15.09 -5.67
CA ASN A 12 -0.33 15.65 -6.08
C ASN A 12 -1.24 14.57 -6.69
N SER A 13 -1.32 13.41 -6.04
CA SER A 13 -2.22 12.32 -6.47
C SER A 13 -3.52 12.31 -5.70
N LYS A 14 -4.54 11.73 -6.32
CA LYS A 14 -5.83 11.47 -5.69
C LYS A 14 -6.25 10.02 -5.89
N LEU A 15 -6.51 9.30 -4.81
CA LEU A 15 -7.15 8.00 -4.86
C LEU A 15 -8.63 8.19 -5.22
N LEU A 16 -9.02 7.70 -6.39
CA LEU A 16 -10.38 7.80 -6.93
C LEU A 16 -11.22 6.60 -6.50
N ASP A 17 -10.64 5.41 -6.57
CA ASP A 17 -11.31 4.15 -6.26
C ASP A 17 -10.35 3.16 -5.61
N LEU A 18 -10.91 2.37 -4.70
CA LEU A 18 -10.29 1.19 -4.11
C LEU A 18 -11.33 0.08 -4.17
N SER A 19 -11.03 -0.95 -4.95
CA SER A 19 -11.91 -2.10 -5.12
C SER A 19 -11.16 -3.41 -4.88
N CYS A 20 -11.90 -4.39 -4.40
CA CYS A 20 -11.39 -5.73 -4.12
C CYS A 20 -12.22 -6.73 -4.92
N GLY A 21 -11.56 -7.43 -5.84
CA GLY A 21 -12.11 -8.57 -6.55
C GLY A 21 -11.85 -9.88 -5.81
N GLN A 22 -12.12 -11.00 -6.49
CA GLN A 22 -11.90 -12.33 -5.95
C GLN A 22 -10.42 -12.61 -5.67
N ASP A 23 -9.52 -12.14 -6.54
CA ASP A 23 -8.08 -12.42 -6.48
C ASP A 23 -7.19 -11.18 -6.75
N GLU A 24 -7.77 -9.98 -6.75
CA GLU A 24 -7.02 -8.74 -7.01
C GLU A 24 -7.51 -7.56 -6.15
N ILE A 25 -6.58 -6.71 -5.73
CA ILE A 25 -6.84 -5.38 -5.16
C ILE A 25 -6.51 -4.36 -6.25
N MET A 26 -7.44 -3.46 -6.53
CA MET A 26 -7.28 -2.42 -7.55
C MET A 26 -7.34 -1.03 -6.91
N LEU A 27 -6.33 -0.22 -7.19
CA LEU A 27 -6.28 1.20 -6.86
C LEU A 27 -6.41 1.99 -8.15
N THR A 28 -7.37 2.91 -8.22
CA THR A 28 -7.44 3.86 -9.34
C THR A 28 -7.05 5.25 -8.83
N ILE A 29 -6.01 5.82 -9.41
CA ILE A 29 -5.37 7.05 -8.93
C ILE A 29 -5.37 8.08 -10.06
N ALA A 30 -5.87 9.29 -9.80
CA ALA A 30 -5.56 10.44 -10.64
C ALA A 30 -4.20 10.99 -10.22
N HIS A 31 -3.24 11.01 -11.15
CA HIS A 31 -1.85 11.40 -10.87
C HIS A 31 -1.57 12.78 -11.44
N GLY A 32 -1.63 13.82 -10.59
CA GLY A 32 -1.60 15.21 -11.01
C GLY A 32 -0.34 15.61 -11.79
N ASN A 33 0.84 15.07 -11.43
CA ASN A 33 2.09 15.40 -12.13
C ASN A 33 2.16 14.87 -13.57
N PHE A 34 1.46 13.76 -13.86
CA PHE A 34 1.46 13.15 -15.19
C PHE A 34 0.20 13.43 -15.98
N ASP A 35 -0.79 14.08 -15.36
CA ASP A 35 -2.13 14.28 -15.91
C ASP A 35 -2.73 12.98 -16.47
N LYS A 36 -2.64 11.90 -15.68
CA LYS A 36 -3.11 10.56 -16.05
C LYS A 36 -3.92 9.91 -14.95
N THR A 37 -4.89 9.10 -15.36
CA THR A 37 -5.51 8.12 -14.48
C THR A 37 -4.77 6.80 -14.59
N ILE A 38 -4.28 6.30 -13.46
CA ILE A 38 -3.45 5.10 -13.35
C ILE A 38 -4.21 4.08 -12.51
N ARG A 39 -4.35 2.85 -13.02
CA ARG A 39 -4.78 1.71 -12.23
C ARG A 39 -3.57 0.89 -11.81
N ILE A 40 -3.47 0.62 -10.52
CA ILE A 40 -2.45 -0.25 -9.94
C ILE A 40 -3.16 -1.47 -9.36
N THR A 41 -2.80 -2.64 -9.86
CA THR A 41 -3.44 -3.91 -9.49
C THR A 41 -2.44 -4.81 -8.80
N PHE A 42 -2.83 -5.33 -7.64
CA PHE A 42 -2.07 -6.26 -6.82
C PHE A 42 -2.80 -7.59 -6.79
N HIS A 43 -2.06 -8.70 -6.81
CA HIS A 43 -2.66 -10.00 -6.48
C HIS A 43 -3.19 -9.98 -5.04
N PHE A 44 -4.37 -10.57 -4.82
CA PHE A 44 -5.09 -10.46 -3.56
C PHE A 44 -4.32 -11.09 -2.41
N GLN A 45 -4.31 -10.31 -1.35
CA GLN A 45 -3.81 -10.64 -0.03
C GLN A 45 -4.56 -9.74 0.95
N ASN A 46 -4.56 -10.09 2.23
CA ASN A 46 -5.12 -9.18 3.23
C ASN A 46 -4.41 -7.83 3.14
N PHE A 47 -5.19 -6.75 3.12
CA PHE A 47 -4.68 -5.38 3.11
C PHE A 47 -5.41 -4.55 4.17
N PHE A 48 -4.78 -3.48 4.62
CA PHE A 48 -5.41 -2.51 5.49
C PHE A 48 -5.94 -1.34 4.67
N SER A 49 -7.14 -0.85 4.99
CA SER A 49 -7.65 0.40 4.43
C SER A 49 -8.53 1.14 5.42
N SER A 50 -8.30 2.44 5.54
CA SER A 50 -9.24 3.40 6.13
C SER A 50 -9.84 4.34 5.08
N PHE A 51 -9.62 4.07 3.79
CA PHE A 51 -10.17 4.86 2.70
C PHE A 51 -11.70 4.77 2.67
N SER A 52 -12.34 5.91 2.49
CA SER A 52 -13.78 5.99 2.27
C SER A 52 -14.05 6.98 1.13
N SER A 53 -15.17 6.80 0.44
CA SER A 53 -15.60 7.75 -0.61
C SER A 53 -15.88 9.16 -0.09
N LYS A 54 -15.90 9.36 1.23
CA LYS A 54 -16.04 10.67 1.89
C LYS A 54 -14.71 11.36 2.18
N SER A 55 -13.59 10.65 2.08
CA SER A 55 -12.25 11.21 2.23
C SER A 55 -11.96 12.17 1.06
N ASP A 56 -11.13 13.21 1.25
CA ASP A 56 -10.83 14.16 0.16
C ASP A 56 -10.11 13.49 -1.05
N GLY A 57 -9.55 12.30 -0.79
CA GLY A 57 -8.88 11.43 -1.75
C GLY A 57 -7.43 11.82 -2.01
N ILE A 58 -6.95 12.98 -1.54
CA ILE A 58 -5.59 13.44 -1.79
C ILE A 58 -4.62 12.52 -1.04
N CYS A 59 -3.59 12.06 -1.75
CA CYS A 59 -2.62 11.12 -1.22
C CYS A 59 -1.28 11.19 -1.96
N PHE A 60 -0.24 10.69 -1.31
CA PHE A 60 0.99 10.26 -1.94
C PHE A 60 1.13 8.74 -1.82
N LEU A 61 2.04 8.18 -2.60
CA LEU A 61 2.35 6.76 -2.64
C LEU A 61 3.71 6.52 -1.99
N SER A 62 3.88 5.40 -1.31
CA SER A 62 5.19 5.00 -0.77
C SER A 62 5.41 3.50 -0.95
N ILE A 63 6.70 3.13 -0.97
CA ILE A 63 7.12 1.74 -0.83
C ILE A 63 8.18 1.67 0.27
N GLU A 64 7.97 0.79 1.23
CA GLU A 64 8.79 0.71 2.44
C GLU A 64 9.15 -0.74 2.72
N ASN A 65 10.36 -1.03 3.23
CA ASN A 65 10.64 -2.40 3.66
C ASN A 65 9.87 -2.69 4.94
N ILE A 66 9.19 -3.84 5.00
CA ILE A 66 8.42 -4.24 6.18
C ILE A 66 9.33 -4.36 7.41
N LYS A 67 10.56 -4.86 7.21
CA LYS A 67 11.55 -5.04 8.29
C LYS A 67 12.04 -3.73 8.92
N ASP A 68 11.84 -2.59 8.24
CA ASP A 68 12.22 -1.28 8.78
C ASP A 68 11.14 -0.78 9.77
N THR A 69 9.98 -1.44 9.80
CA THR A 69 8.84 -1.10 10.65
C THR A 69 8.48 -2.20 11.65
N LEU A 70 8.60 -3.47 11.27
CA LEU A 70 8.19 -4.61 12.08
C LEU A 70 9.38 -5.50 12.46
N ASN A 71 9.34 -6.02 13.68
CA ASN A 71 10.30 -7.01 14.15
C ASN A 71 10.08 -8.37 13.47
N VAL A 72 11.16 -9.15 13.37
CA VAL A 72 11.14 -10.50 12.80
C VAL A 72 11.54 -11.52 13.86
N LYS A 73 10.76 -12.60 13.98
CA LYS A 73 11.10 -13.77 14.80
C LYS A 73 10.86 -15.04 14.00
N ASN A 74 11.87 -15.88 13.88
CA ASN A 74 11.82 -17.14 13.10
C ASN A 74 11.35 -16.92 11.64
N GLY A 75 11.77 -15.82 11.01
CA GLY A 75 11.42 -15.48 9.62
C GLY A 75 9.96 -15.01 9.42
N VAL A 76 9.27 -14.65 10.51
CA VAL A 76 7.90 -14.15 10.51
C VAL A 76 7.85 -12.78 11.17
N TYR A 77 7.10 -11.84 10.60
CA TYR A 77 6.88 -10.54 11.21
C TYR A 77 6.00 -10.64 12.44
N ILE A 78 6.39 -9.97 13.53
CA ILE A 78 5.71 -10.02 14.82
C ILE A 78 5.35 -8.61 15.32
N PRO A 79 4.31 -8.48 16.15
CA PRO A 79 4.01 -7.23 16.83
C PRO A 79 5.15 -6.77 17.73
N SER A 80 5.24 -5.45 17.96
CA SER A 80 6.07 -4.91 19.02
C SER A 80 5.66 -5.48 20.39
N ALA A 81 6.63 -5.68 21.27
CA ALA A 81 6.39 -6.07 22.65
C ALA A 81 5.92 -4.89 23.53
N ASP A 82 6.28 -3.68 23.13
CA ASP A 82 5.77 -2.47 23.77
C ASP A 82 4.35 -2.17 23.27
N PHE A 83 3.44 -1.83 24.20
CA PHE A 83 2.04 -1.59 23.87
C PHE A 83 1.83 -0.31 23.05
N CYS A 84 2.59 0.75 23.32
CA CYS A 84 2.46 2.01 22.58
C CYS A 84 2.90 1.81 21.13
N ASP A 85 4.00 1.11 20.91
CA ASP A 85 4.49 0.76 19.56
C ASP A 85 3.52 -0.18 18.85
N PHE A 86 2.97 -1.18 19.55
CA PHE A 86 1.95 -2.05 18.99
C PHE A 86 0.71 -1.28 18.52
N MET A 87 0.22 -0.34 19.35
CA MET A 87 -0.93 0.50 18.99
C MET A 87 -0.60 1.45 17.83
N TYR A 88 0.64 1.92 17.76
CA TYR A 88 1.14 2.68 16.61
C TYR A 88 1.07 1.82 15.33
N ASP A 89 1.62 0.61 15.34
CA ASP A 89 1.58 -0.30 14.20
C ASP A 89 0.16 -0.59 13.71
N VAL A 90 -0.78 -0.79 14.64
CA VAL A 90 -2.20 -1.00 14.31
C VAL A 90 -2.79 0.25 13.64
N ARG A 91 -2.54 1.45 14.18
CA ARG A 91 -3.05 2.71 13.62
C ARG A 91 -2.46 3.03 12.25
N GLU A 92 -1.20 2.69 12.03
CA GLU A 92 -0.52 2.86 10.76
C GLU A 92 -0.90 1.79 9.72
N GLY A 93 -1.64 0.75 10.13
CA GLY A 93 -2.01 -0.37 9.27
C GLY A 93 -0.90 -1.39 9.06
N ASN A 94 0.25 -1.24 9.72
CA ASN A 94 1.39 -2.17 9.64
C ASN A 94 1.06 -3.53 10.24
N SER A 95 0.05 -3.62 11.11
CA SER A 95 -0.43 -4.88 11.69
C SER A 95 -0.84 -5.92 10.64
N ILE A 96 -1.13 -5.50 9.41
CA ILE A 96 -1.38 -6.39 8.27
C ILE A 96 -0.17 -7.27 7.91
N GLY A 97 1.03 -6.86 8.33
CA GLY A 97 2.27 -7.63 8.16
C GLY A 97 2.42 -8.77 9.16
N TYR A 98 1.72 -8.76 10.29
CA TYR A 98 1.90 -9.77 11.35
C TYR A 98 1.58 -11.17 10.83
N GLY A 99 2.47 -12.12 11.09
CA GLY A 99 2.33 -13.50 10.63
C GLY A 99 2.78 -13.74 9.18
N LEU A 100 3.07 -12.70 8.40
CA LEU A 100 3.65 -12.86 7.06
C LEU A 100 5.11 -13.33 7.16
N ARG A 101 5.52 -14.16 6.18
CA ARG A 101 6.91 -14.63 6.07
C ARG A 101 7.76 -13.56 5.40
N GLU A 102 8.84 -13.16 6.07
CA GLU A 102 9.83 -12.20 5.58
C GLU A 102 10.47 -12.66 4.25
N SER A 103 10.65 -13.97 4.08
CA SER A 103 11.19 -14.55 2.85
C SER A 103 10.28 -14.33 1.63
N LYS A 104 9.02 -13.98 1.86
CA LYS A 104 7.98 -13.86 0.82
C LYS A 104 7.52 -12.42 0.64
N PHE A 105 7.27 -11.68 1.72
CA PHE A 105 6.79 -10.30 1.67
C PHE A 105 7.88 -9.39 2.20
N LYS A 106 8.45 -8.53 1.34
CA LYS A 106 9.57 -7.66 1.72
C LYS A 106 9.14 -6.21 1.90
N PHE A 107 8.10 -5.79 1.19
CA PHE A 107 7.71 -4.40 1.09
C PHE A 107 6.25 -4.20 1.46
N PHE A 108 5.93 -3.04 2.00
CA PHE A 108 4.58 -2.47 1.95
C PHE A 108 4.51 -1.49 0.79
N PHE A 109 3.45 -1.58 -0.01
CA PHE A 109 2.97 -0.47 -0.81
C PHE A 109 1.95 0.31 0.00
N LYS A 110 2.12 1.62 0.09
CA LYS A 110 1.24 2.49 0.87
C LYS A 110 0.64 3.60 0.02
N VAL A 111 -0.62 3.90 0.29
CA VAL A 111 -1.29 5.14 -0.13
C VAL A 111 -1.56 5.93 1.14
N ILE A 112 -1.00 7.13 1.25
CA ILE A 112 -1.00 7.91 2.48
C ILE A 112 -1.59 9.29 2.23
N GLY A 113 -2.62 9.63 3.00
CA GLY A 113 -3.26 10.94 2.99
C GLY A 113 -4.08 11.14 4.28
N SER A 114 -5.27 11.73 4.16
CA SER A 114 -6.27 11.74 5.24
C SER A 114 -6.81 10.34 5.59
N PHE A 115 -6.45 9.35 4.78
CA PHE A 115 -6.71 7.92 4.92
C PHE A 115 -5.41 7.15 4.69
N LYS A 116 -5.43 5.84 4.90
CA LYS A 116 -4.30 4.95 4.60
C LYS A 116 -4.79 3.70 3.89
N VAL A 117 -4.01 3.25 2.93
CA VAL A 117 -4.10 1.90 2.36
C VAL A 117 -2.72 1.28 2.47
N VAL A 118 -2.62 0.09 3.07
CA VAL A 118 -1.35 -0.63 3.25
C VAL A 118 -1.50 -2.03 2.68
N ILE A 119 -0.68 -2.34 1.68
CA ILE A 119 -0.72 -3.60 0.94
C ILE A 119 0.66 -4.25 1.06
N PRO A 120 0.80 -5.43 1.70
CA PRO A 120 2.03 -6.21 1.61
C PRO A 120 2.39 -6.50 0.16
N VAL A 121 3.65 -6.65 -0.21
CA VAL A 121 4.03 -6.95 -1.60
C VAL A 121 5.01 -8.11 -1.63
N GLU A 122 4.62 -9.16 -2.34
CA GLU A 122 5.49 -10.33 -2.57
C GLU A 122 6.64 -10.01 -3.54
N ASN A 123 6.29 -9.44 -4.68
CA ASN A 123 7.20 -9.12 -5.77
C ASN A 123 6.60 -7.98 -6.60
N PHE A 124 7.42 -6.96 -6.93
CA PHE A 124 7.02 -5.86 -7.80
C PHE A 124 6.63 -6.31 -9.21
N GLU A 125 7.19 -7.41 -9.70
CA GLU A 125 6.82 -7.98 -11.02
C GLU A 125 5.35 -8.44 -11.09
N LYS A 126 4.71 -8.67 -9.93
CA LYS A 126 3.29 -9.04 -9.86
C LYS A 126 2.36 -7.82 -9.81
N ILE A 127 2.89 -6.61 -9.70
CA ILE A 127 2.10 -5.38 -9.72
C ILE A 127 1.84 -5.01 -11.17
N LYS A 128 0.57 -4.96 -11.57
CA LYS A 128 0.18 -4.50 -12.90
C LYS A 128 -0.14 -3.00 -12.85
N ILE A 129 0.30 -2.28 -13.87
CA ILE A 129 0.06 -0.84 -14.01
C ILE A 129 -0.60 -0.60 -15.36
N GLU A 130 -1.76 0.02 -15.33
CA GLU A 130 -2.54 0.35 -16.52
C GLU A 130 -2.79 1.86 -16.57
N PHE A 131 -2.55 2.47 -17.74
CA PHE A 131 -2.90 3.86 -17.98
C PHE A 131 -4.29 3.90 -18.60
N LEU A 132 -5.26 4.44 -17.87
CA LEU A 132 -6.62 4.54 -18.36
C LEU A 132 -6.71 5.75 -19.31
N SER A 133 -7.32 5.55 -20.47
CA SER A 133 -7.68 6.66 -21.35
C SER A 133 -8.83 7.43 -20.69
N ASN A 134 -8.73 8.76 -20.68
CA ASN A 134 -9.85 9.62 -20.30
C ASN A 134 -11.02 9.46 -21.28
#